data_AF-A0A3C1L3Y1-F1
#
_entry.id   AF-A0A3C1L3Y1-F1
#
_cell.length_a   1.000
_cell.length_b   1.000
_cell.length_c   1.000
_cell.angle_alpha   90.00
_cell.angle_beta   90.00
_cell.angle_gamma   90.00
#
_symmetry.space_group_name_H-M   'P 1'
#
loop_
_entity.id
_entity.type
_entity.pdbx_description
1 polymer ?
#
loop_
_entity_poly.entity_id
_entity_poly.type
_entity_poly.pdbx_seq_one_letter_code
_entity_poly.pdbx_strand_id
1 'polypeptide(L)'
;MQVSMVADDGNAAQVLFQVGPSSLEQRSVVLENVKAAITDPGDKALLPKGASATTGGLAVVGVGLLENITANRAELTIVALLLVAAFVIMRYRNLTRGLLTMIPVLLAVGSSAVLVRLLDITLSPLTTVGGPLVVATCAEFSVLLIDRYAEERARGFNPDEATTIAARRTGRAFFTSALTTLGGFAVLMFSSLPLLADFGMVVTINIGVALLAALVVVPPLIKEADHRGLLAMDERRLVVSVRRRVVSLAGAAVLGVVGVVMVFNAVRVTTLATAEARTTAAAEAPATIPPSTTVAPTTSLAPDATLPPGPAERPSGLIGGVFYDTLVGVGVDPGVARCAADDLLATTSEADLLAMGIATTPRPPEVDALLSDAALRCGVTQEQLDTIAAAG
;
A
#
# COMPACT_ATOMS: atom_id res chain seq x y z
N MET A 1 30.89 9.78 -1.90
CA MET A 1 31.77 10.82 -1.30
C MET A 1 30.93 11.57 -0.28
N GLN A 2 31.32 11.63 1.00
CA GLN A 2 30.55 12.36 2.03
C GLN A 2 30.74 13.86 1.82
N VAL A 3 29.66 14.57 1.47
CA VAL A 3 29.65 16.03 1.48
C VAL A 3 29.00 16.42 2.80
N SER A 4 29.78 17.05 3.69
CA SER A 4 29.25 17.61 4.94
C SER A 4 29.08 19.10 4.77
N MET A 5 27.87 19.59 5.03
CA MET A 5 27.57 21.02 5.04
C MET A 5 27.42 21.47 6.48
N VAL A 6 28.14 22.52 6.88
CA VAL A 6 28.08 23.11 8.23
C VAL A 6 27.35 24.44 8.08
N ALA A 7 26.43 24.73 9.00
CA ALA A 7 25.73 26.01 9.03
C ALA A 7 26.71 27.14 9.37
N ASP A 8 26.47 28.35 8.85
CA ASP A 8 27.36 29.51 9.04
C ASP A 8 27.54 29.91 10.51
N ASP A 9 26.56 29.58 11.37
CA ASP A 9 26.60 29.82 12.81
C ASP A 9 27.35 28.73 13.60
N GLY A 10 27.79 27.66 12.93
CA GLY A 10 28.51 26.53 13.52
C GLY A 10 27.67 25.63 14.44
N ASN A 11 26.36 25.88 14.58
CA ASN A 11 25.50 25.14 15.51
C ASN A 11 24.83 23.92 14.89
N ALA A 12 24.85 23.78 13.56
CA ALA A 12 24.28 22.65 12.85
C ALA A 12 25.24 22.14 11.77
N ALA A 13 25.24 20.82 11.57
CA ALA A 13 25.94 20.20 10.46
C ALA A 13 25.05 19.10 9.85
N GLN A 14 25.01 19.04 8.52
CA GLN A 14 24.36 17.98 7.78
C GLN A 14 25.43 17.02 7.27
N VAL A 15 25.21 15.73 7.50
CA VAL A 15 26.03 14.64 6.94
C VAL A 15 25.17 13.88 5.93
N LEU A 16 25.56 13.93 4.66
CA LEU A 16 24.86 13.22 3.60
C LEU A 16 25.42 11.80 3.42
N PHE A 17 24.56 10.80 3.62
CA PHE A 17 24.85 9.41 3.29
C PHE A 17 24.19 9.05 1.96
N GLN A 18 25.01 8.82 0.93
CA GLN A 18 24.52 8.27 -0.33
C GLN A 18 24.43 6.75 -0.20
N VAL A 19 23.20 6.25 -0.34
CA VAL A 19 22.92 4.81 -0.37
C VAL A 19 22.79 4.38 -1.83
N GLY A 20 23.39 3.24 -2.19
CA GLY A 20 23.26 2.68 -3.54
C GLY A 20 21.80 2.35 -3.92
N PRO A 21 21.52 2.09 -5.20
CA PRO A 21 20.21 1.60 -5.63
C PRO A 21 19.87 0.32 -4.87
N SER A 22 18.77 0.34 -4.12
CA SER A 22 18.36 -0.69 -3.16
C SER A 22 16.85 -0.60 -2.96
N SER A 23 16.21 -1.72 -2.59
CA SER A 23 14.77 -1.74 -2.29
C SER A 23 14.46 -0.93 -1.02
N LEU A 24 13.20 -0.53 -0.84
CA LEU A 24 12.77 0.21 0.35
C LEU A 24 12.95 -0.62 1.64
N GLU A 25 12.78 -1.94 1.58
CA GLU A 25 13.07 -2.85 2.70
C GLU A 25 14.56 -2.90 3.07
N GLN A 26 15.47 -2.87 2.11
CA GLN A 26 16.90 -2.80 2.44
C GLN A 26 17.27 -1.44 3.03
N ARG A 27 16.64 -0.37 2.54
CA ARG A 27 16.82 0.99 3.07
C ARG A 27 16.26 1.14 4.47
N SER A 28 15.16 0.47 4.83
CA SER A 28 14.62 0.51 6.18
C SER A 28 15.59 -0.11 7.19
N VAL A 29 16.22 -1.25 6.87
CA VAL A 29 17.23 -1.89 7.74
C VAL A 29 18.44 -0.97 7.95
N VAL A 30 18.94 -0.34 6.89
CA VAL A 30 20.06 0.62 7.01
C VAL A 30 19.65 1.82 7.86
N LEU A 31 18.45 2.36 7.63
CA LEU A 31 17.96 3.49 8.39
C LEU A 31 17.74 3.15 9.87
N GLU A 32 17.23 1.97 10.17
CA GLU A 32 17.03 1.47 11.54
C GLU A 32 18.36 1.33 12.28
N ASN A 33 19.38 0.76 11.62
CA ASN A 33 20.74 0.69 12.17
C ASN A 33 21.34 2.08 12.44
N VAL A 34 21.10 3.05 11.55
CA VAL A 34 21.57 4.44 11.74
C VAL A 34 20.83 5.12 12.89
N LYS A 35 19.50 4.98 12.98
CA LYS A 35 18.70 5.49 14.10
C LYS A 35 19.17 4.87 15.43
N ALA A 36 19.35 3.55 15.47
CA ALA A 36 19.83 2.84 16.65
C ALA A 36 21.22 3.33 17.09
N ALA A 37 22.15 3.54 16.15
CA ALA A 37 23.47 4.09 16.46
C ALA A 37 23.45 5.54 16.97
N ILE A 38 22.42 6.32 16.62
CA ILE A 38 22.22 7.68 17.14
C ILE A 38 21.61 7.65 18.55
N THR A 39 20.63 6.78 18.80
CA THR A 39 19.90 6.72 20.08
C THR A 39 20.66 5.97 21.18
N ASP A 40 21.35 4.88 20.84
CA ASP A 40 22.18 4.09 21.75
C ASP A 40 23.56 3.80 21.13
N PRO A 41 24.50 4.76 21.19
CA PRO A 41 25.81 4.63 20.58
C PRO A 41 26.75 3.62 21.29
N GLY A 42 26.33 3.03 22.41
CA GLY A 42 27.16 2.14 23.24
C GLY A 42 28.48 2.80 23.67
N ASP A 43 29.58 2.02 23.68
CA ASP A 43 30.92 2.49 24.09
C ASP A 43 31.60 3.43 23.07
N LYS A 44 31.01 3.66 21.90
CA LYS A 44 31.54 4.56 20.87
C LYS A 44 30.73 5.83 20.87
N ALA A 45 31.16 6.85 21.61
CA ALA A 45 30.54 8.17 21.56
C ALA A 45 30.60 8.74 20.13
N LEU A 46 29.52 8.56 19.37
CA LEU A 46 29.37 9.05 17.99
C LEU A 46 29.02 10.54 17.95
N LEU A 47 28.49 11.09 19.06
CA LEU A 47 28.04 12.47 19.16
C LEU A 47 28.81 13.23 20.26
N PRO A 48 29.17 14.51 20.04
CA PRO A 48 29.67 15.39 21.09
C PRO A 48 28.68 15.49 22.26
N LYS A 49 29.17 15.68 23.49
CA LYS A 49 28.31 15.84 24.68
C LYS A 49 27.36 17.03 24.49
N GLY A 50 26.05 16.77 24.51
CA GLY A 50 25.00 17.79 24.31
C GLY A 50 24.53 17.97 22.87
N ALA A 51 25.09 17.23 21.90
CA ALA A 51 24.62 17.23 20.52
C ALA A 51 23.51 16.18 20.31
N SER A 52 22.47 16.55 19.58
CA SER A 52 21.42 15.64 19.09
C SER A 52 21.53 15.47 17.58
N ALA A 53 21.26 14.27 17.07
CA ALA A 53 21.18 14.02 15.63
C ALA A 53 19.79 13.50 15.25
N THR A 54 19.30 13.96 14.11
CA THR A 54 18.00 13.53 13.55
C THR A 54 18.21 13.08 12.12
N THR A 55 17.66 11.94 11.76
CA THR A 55 17.70 11.43 10.38
C THR A 55 16.66 12.16 9.52
N GLY A 56 17.05 12.60 8.31
CA GLY A 56 16.14 13.24 7.34
C GLY A 56 16.38 12.79 5.90
N GLY A 57 15.61 13.34 4.96
CA GLY A 57 15.72 13.05 3.53
C GLY A 57 14.74 11.99 3.01
N LEU A 58 14.75 11.77 1.69
CA LEU A 58 13.77 10.93 0.99
C LEU A 58 13.71 9.48 1.49
N ALA A 59 14.84 8.91 1.90
CA ALA A 59 14.88 7.56 2.46
C ALA A 59 14.14 7.47 3.80
N VAL A 60 14.26 8.50 4.65
CA VAL A 60 13.59 8.56 5.96
C VAL A 60 12.10 8.77 5.79
N VAL A 61 11.71 9.68 4.89
CA VAL A 61 10.30 9.93 4.57
C VAL A 61 9.66 8.69 3.95
N GLY A 62 10.34 8.04 3.00
CA GLY A 62 9.83 6.84 2.33
C GLY A 62 9.64 5.67 3.29
N VAL A 63 10.64 5.36 4.12
CA VAL A 63 10.54 4.31 5.14
C VAL A 63 9.51 4.67 6.21
N GLY A 64 9.51 5.92 6.69
CA GLY A 64 8.54 6.37 7.68
C GLY A 64 7.10 6.31 7.18
N LEU A 65 6.84 6.61 5.90
CA LEU A 65 5.51 6.45 5.29
C LEU A 65 5.09 4.97 5.24
N LEU A 66 6.01 4.09 4.83
CA LEU A 66 5.80 2.64 4.83
C LEU A 66 5.48 2.10 6.23
N GLU A 67 6.27 2.47 7.23
CA GLU A 67 6.05 2.12 8.64
C GLU A 67 4.70 2.63 9.13
N ASN A 68 4.37 3.91 8.91
CA ASN A 68 3.10 4.48 9.36
C ASN A 68 1.87 3.84 8.70
N ILE A 69 1.94 3.52 7.41
CA ILE A 69 0.82 2.85 6.73
C ILE A 69 0.67 1.40 7.22
N THR A 70 1.79 0.68 7.40
CA THR A 70 1.76 -0.73 7.81
C THR A 70 1.46 -0.92 9.31
N ALA A 71 1.81 0.04 10.16
CA ALA A 71 1.54 0.03 11.60
C ALA A 71 0.05 -0.15 11.90
N ASN A 72 -0.81 0.47 11.10
CA ASN A 72 -2.26 0.46 11.32
C ASN A 72 -2.97 -0.76 10.71
N ARG A 73 -2.26 -1.71 10.11
CA ARG A 73 -2.88 -2.87 9.42
C ARG A 73 -3.80 -3.69 10.33
N ALA A 74 -3.36 -3.92 11.57
CA ALA A 74 -4.10 -4.73 12.53
C ALA A 74 -5.32 -3.97 13.03
N GLU A 75 -5.15 -2.68 13.33
CA GLU A 75 -6.23 -1.80 13.75
C GLU A 75 -7.31 -1.70 12.67
N LEU A 76 -6.94 -1.48 11.41
CA LEU A 76 -7.88 -1.44 10.28
C LEU A 76 -8.68 -2.74 10.16
N THR A 77 -8.02 -3.89 10.31
CA THR A 77 -8.68 -5.21 10.24
C THR A 77 -9.64 -5.42 11.41
N ILE A 78 -9.24 -5.03 12.63
CA ILE A 78 -10.07 -5.14 13.83
C ILE A 78 -11.28 -4.21 13.71
N VAL A 79 -11.09 -2.96 13.29
CA VAL A 79 -12.17 -2.00 13.07
C VAL A 79 -13.13 -2.53 12.00
N ALA A 80 -12.63 -3.07 10.89
CA ALA A 80 -13.46 -3.70 9.86
C ALA A 80 -14.29 -4.87 10.43
N LEU A 81 -13.68 -5.77 11.21
CA LEU A 81 -14.38 -6.89 11.86
C LEU A 81 -15.48 -6.39 12.80
N LEU A 82 -15.21 -5.36 13.61
CA LEU A 82 -16.18 -4.77 14.53
C LEU A 82 -17.34 -4.11 13.79
N LEU A 83 -17.05 -3.32 12.75
CA LEU A 83 -18.07 -2.63 11.96
C LEU A 83 -18.96 -3.63 11.22
N VAL A 84 -18.39 -4.66 10.60
CA VAL A 84 -19.15 -5.71 9.92
C VAL A 84 -19.97 -6.52 10.92
N ALA A 85 -19.39 -6.93 12.06
CA ALA A 85 -20.14 -7.62 13.10
C ALA A 85 -21.32 -6.77 13.61
N ALA A 86 -21.08 -5.48 13.90
CA ALA A 86 -22.12 -4.56 14.35
C ALA A 86 -23.22 -4.40 13.30
N PHE A 87 -22.85 -4.23 12.02
CA PHE A 87 -23.80 -4.11 10.92
C PHE A 87 -24.67 -5.37 10.79
N VAL A 88 -24.06 -6.56 10.78
CA VAL A 88 -24.78 -7.82 10.61
C VAL A 88 -25.68 -8.12 11.82
N ILE A 89 -25.22 -7.87 13.04
CA ILE A 89 -26.02 -8.01 14.26
C ILE A 89 -27.22 -7.05 14.22
N MET A 90 -27.00 -5.79 13.82
CA MET A 90 -28.06 -4.79 13.66
C MET A 90 -29.07 -5.23 12.58
N ARG A 91 -28.59 -5.72 11.44
CA ARG A 91 -29.40 -6.14 10.29
C ARG A 91 -30.27 -7.35 10.60
N TYR A 92 -29.75 -8.34 11.32
CA TYR A 92 -30.51 -9.53 11.68
C TYR A 92 -31.30 -9.38 12.98
N ARG A 93 -31.00 -8.34 13.79
CA ARG A 93 -31.57 -8.11 15.13
C ARG A 93 -31.50 -9.35 16.05
N ASN A 94 -30.59 -10.27 15.73
CA ASN A 94 -30.40 -11.53 16.41
C ASN A 94 -28.90 -11.78 16.51
N LEU A 95 -28.40 -11.73 17.74
CA LEU A 95 -26.98 -11.89 18.04
C LEU A 95 -26.43 -13.23 17.56
N THR A 96 -27.24 -14.30 17.64
CA THR A 96 -26.84 -15.64 17.19
C THR A 96 -26.62 -15.67 15.69
N ARG A 97 -27.56 -15.13 14.90
CA ARG A 97 -27.42 -15.07 13.44
C ARG A 97 -26.19 -14.26 13.04
N GLY A 98 -26.00 -13.10 13.66
CA GLY A 98 -24.85 -12.24 13.35
C GLY A 98 -23.51 -12.85 13.73
N LEU A 99 -23.39 -13.46 14.92
CA LEU A 99 -22.17 -14.18 15.31
C LEU A 99 -21.90 -15.37 14.40
N LEU A 100 -22.94 -16.07 13.94
CA LEU A 100 -22.79 -17.18 13.00
C LEU A 100 -22.16 -16.74 11.67
N THR A 101 -22.52 -15.55 11.19
CA THR A 101 -21.95 -14.93 9.98
C THR A 101 -20.48 -14.57 10.15
N MET A 102 -20.03 -14.26 11.38
CA MET A 102 -18.64 -13.87 11.64
C MET A 102 -17.67 -15.05 11.71
N ILE A 103 -18.15 -16.27 11.98
CA ILE A 103 -17.31 -17.47 12.06
C ILE A 103 -16.51 -17.71 10.76
N PRO A 104 -17.13 -17.80 9.56
CA PRO A 104 -16.37 -17.96 8.31
C PRO A 104 -15.44 -16.77 8.03
N VAL A 105 -15.84 -15.54 8.41
CA VAL A 105 -15.03 -14.34 8.23
C VAL A 105 -13.73 -14.42 9.03
N LEU A 106 -13.81 -14.82 10.30
CA LEU A 106 -12.63 -14.98 11.15
C LEU A 106 -11.71 -16.09 10.64
N LEU A 107 -12.28 -17.19 10.14
CA LEU A 107 -11.50 -18.25 9.51
C LEU A 107 -10.81 -17.76 8.23
N ALA A 108 -11.48 -16.95 7.41
CA ALA A 108 -10.90 -16.38 6.21
C ALA A 108 -9.75 -15.43 6.53
N VAL A 109 -9.93 -14.51 7.50
CA VAL A 109 -8.88 -13.57 7.95
C VAL A 109 -7.68 -14.33 8.52
N GLY A 110 -7.92 -15.32 9.38
CA GLY A 110 -6.85 -16.15 9.95
C GLY A 110 -6.10 -16.95 8.88
N SER A 111 -6.82 -17.56 7.95
CA SER A 111 -6.24 -18.35 6.86
C SER A 111 -5.45 -17.47 5.88
N SER A 112 -5.97 -16.28 5.56
CA SER A 112 -5.29 -15.27 4.75
C SER A 112 -3.97 -14.84 5.39
N ALA A 113 -3.97 -14.52 6.69
CA ALA A 113 -2.75 -14.13 7.40
C ALA A 113 -1.68 -15.23 7.40
N VAL A 114 -2.08 -16.51 7.54
CA VAL A 114 -1.18 -17.66 7.43
C VAL A 114 -0.64 -17.78 6.00
N LEU A 115 -1.49 -17.64 5.00
CA LEU A 115 -1.10 -17.83 3.59
C LEU A 115 -0.15 -16.73 3.10
N VAL A 116 -0.40 -15.47 3.47
CA VAL A 116 0.52 -14.35 3.18
C VAL A 116 1.89 -14.60 3.81
N ARG A 117 1.93 -15.14 5.03
CA ARG A 117 3.18 -15.50 5.70
C ARG A 117 3.88 -16.69 5.05
N LEU A 118 3.15 -17.68 4.55
CA LEU A 118 3.70 -18.86 3.89
C LEU A 118 4.26 -18.57 2.50
N LEU A 119 3.65 -17.61 1.80
CA LEU A 119 4.04 -17.19 0.45
C LEU A 119 5.15 -16.13 0.45
N ASP A 120 5.64 -15.75 1.63
CA ASP A 120 6.72 -14.77 1.85
C ASP A 120 6.51 -13.47 1.06
N ILE A 121 5.25 -13.00 1.03
CA ILE A 121 4.88 -11.82 0.26
C ILE A 121 5.38 -10.58 1.00
N THR A 122 6.12 -9.73 0.28
CA THR A 122 6.64 -8.46 0.79
C THR A 122 5.51 -7.55 1.24
N LEU A 123 5.63 -7.03 2.45
CA LEU A 123 4.60 -6.18 3.03
C LEU A 123 4.69 -4.80 2.39
N SER A 124 3.63 -4.45 1.66
CA SER A 124 3.50 -3.16 1.00
C SER A 124 2.38 -2.32 1.64
N PRO A 125 2.41 -0.98 1.50
CA PRO A 125 1.33 -0.10 1.93
C PRO A 125 -0.05 -0.54 1.42
N LEU A 126 -0.12 -1.07 0.19
CA LEU A 126 -1.37 -1.58 -0.38
C LEU A 126 -1.83 -2.89 0.26
N THR A 127 -0.92 -3.74 0.73
CA THR A 127 -1.29 -4.99 1.40
C THR A 127 -1.95 -4.77 2.77
N THR A 128 -1.73 -3.59 3.38
CA THR A 128 -2.38 -3.15 4.63
C THR A 128 -3.90 -3.18 4.55
N VAL A 129 -4.49 -2.83 3.39
CA VAL A 129 -5.95 -2.89 3.19
C VAL A 129 -6.47 -4.30 2.90
N GLY A 130 -5.59 -5.29 2.76
CA GLY A 130 -5.94 -6.68 2.47
C GLY A 130 -6.81 -7.32 3.55
N GLY A 131 -6.53 -7.03 4.83
CA GLY A 131 -7.32 -7.54 5.97
C GLY A 131 -8.80 -7.10 5.90
N PRO A 132 -9.09 -5.77 5.88
CA PRO A 132 -10.44 -5.27 5.67
C PRO A 132 -11.13 -5.82 4.42
N LEU A 133 -10.39 -6.04 3.33
CA LEU A 133 -10.94 -6.57 2.09
C LEU A 133 -11.39 -8.04 2.23
N VAL A 134 -10.61 -8.88 2.91
CA VAL A 134 -11.01 -10.26 3.26
C VAL A 134 -12.28 -10.25 4.12
N VAL A 135 -12.33 -9.34 5.09
CA VAL A 135 -13.51 -9.20 5.98
C VAL A 135 -14.75 -8.87 5.14
N ALA A 136 -14.66 -7.85 4.27
CA ALA A 136 -15.77 -7.41 3.44
C ALA A 136 -16.28 -8.52 2.51
N THR A 137 -15.37 -9.13 1.74
CA THR A 137 -15.72 -10.15 0.74
C THR A 137 -16.27 -11.43 1.36
N CYS A 138 -15.67 -11.90 2.47
CA CYS A 138 -16.17 -13.09 3.15
C CYS A 138 -17.53 -12.85 3.81
N ALA A 139 -17.73 -11.67 4.40
CA ALA A 139 -18.99 -11.30 5.02
C ALA A 139 -20.12 -11.19 3.98
N GLU A 140 -19.84 -10.60 2.81
CA GLU A 140 -20.79 -10.54 1.69
C GLU A 140 -21.27 -11.94 1.29
N PHE A 141 -20.35 -12.86 0.98
CA PHE A 141 -20.71 -14.24 0.61
C PHE A 141 -21.46 -14.97 1.71
N SER A 142 -21.08 -14.74 2.98
CA SER A 142 -21.74 -15.36 4.12
C SER A 142 -23.16 -14.85 4.29
N VAL A 143 -23.39 -13.54 4.23
CA VAL A 143 -24.72 -12.91 4.32
C VAL A 143 -25.62 -13.42 3.19
N LEU A 144 -25.14 -13.38 1.95
CA LEU A 144 -25.93 -13.79 0.78
C LEU A 144 -26.36 -15.26 0.86
N LEU A 145 -25.48 -16.15 1.35
CA LEU A 145 -25.80 -17.57 1.52
C LEU A 145 -26.75 -17.84 2.69
N ILE A 146 -26.60 -17.11 3.80
CA ILE A 146 -27.50 -17.17 4.96
C ILE A 146 -28.89 -16.65 4.60
N ASP A 147 -28.98 -15.53 3.87
CA ASP A 147 -30.25 -14.94 3.45
C ASP A 147 -30.98 -15.89 2.51
N ARG A 148 -30.25 -16.49 1.55
CA ARG A 148 -30.83 -17.50 0.68
C ARG A 148 -31.35 -18.72 1.44
N TYR A 149 -30.58 -19.20 2.41
CA TYR A 149 -31.04 -20.29 3.26
C TYR A 149 -32.34 -19.90 4.00
N ALA A 150 -32.40 -18.69 4.54
CA ALA A 150 -33.58 -18.18 5.22
C ALA A 150 -34.81 -18.06 4.29
N GLU A 151 -34.61 -17.70 3.02
CA GLU A 151 -35.69 -17.68 2.01
C GLU A 151 -36.26 -19.09 1.77
N GLU A 152 -35.40 -20.11 1.64
CA GLU A 152 -35.87 -21.49 1.45
C GLU A 152 -36.54 -22.03 2.72
N ARG A 153 -36.06 -21.65 3.91
CA ARG A 153 -36.74 -21.93 5.19
C ARG A 153 -38.13 -21.30 5.25
N ALA A 154 -38.28 -20.05 4.82
CA ALA A 154 -39.57 -19.36 4.78
C ALA A 154 -40.57 -20.00 3.79
N ARG A 155 -40.06 -20.69 2.76
CA ARG A 155 -40.88 -21.48 1.82
C ARG A 155 -41.35 -22.82 2.38
N GLY A 156 -40.94 -23.17 3.60
CA GLY A 156 -41.36 -24.38 4.30
C GLY A 156 -40.45 -25.59 4.09
N PHE A 157 -39.28 -25.42 3.47
CA PHE A 157 -38.31 -26.51 3.34
C PHE A 157 -37.66 -26.83 4.70
N ASN A 158 -37.39 -28.12 4.94
CA ASN A 158 -36.67 -28.56 6.13
C ASN A 158 -35.19 -28.12 6.08
N PRO A 159 -34.40 -28.22 7.18
CA PRO A 159 -33.04 -27.68 7.20
C PRO A 159 -32.14 -28.29 6.12
N ASP A 160 -32.25 -29.61 5.89
CA ASP A 160 -31.47 -30.35 4.91
C ASP A 160 -31.74 -29.92 3.46
N GLU A 161 -33.03 -29.78 3.11
CA GLU A 161 -33.49 -29.35 1.79
C GLU A 161 -33.13 -27.89 1.55
N ALA A 162 -33.37 -27.01 2.53
CA ALA A 162 -33.05 -25.59 2.44
C ALA A 162 -31.54 -25.37 2.21
N THR A 163 -30.67 -26.08 2.95
CA THR A 163 -29.21 -26.02 2.74
C THR A 163 -28.84 -26.51 1.35
N THR A 164 -29.41 -27.62 0.90
CA THR A 164 -29.10 -28.21 -0.41
C THR A 164 -29.52 -27.30 -1.56
N ILE A 165 -30.71 -26.70 -1.48
CA ILE A 165 -31.23 -25.77 -2.50
C ILE A 165 -30.41 -24.48 -2.53
N ALA A 166 -30.12 -23.90 -1.36
CA ALA A 166 -29.29 -22.70 -1.24
C ALA A 166 -27.89 -22.93 -1.81
N ALA A 167 -27.25 -24.05 -1.47
CA ALA A 167 -25.92 -24.39 -1.97
C ALA A 167 -25.91 -24.66 -3.50
N ARG A 168 -26.90 -25.40 -4.03
CA ARG A 168 -26.91 -25.78 -5.47
C ARG A 168 -27.25 -24.64 -6.41
N ARG A 169 -28.33 -23.89 -6.13
CA ARG A 169 -28.75 -22.79 -7.03
C ARG A 169 -27.88 -21.57 -6.83
N THR A 170 -27.68 -21.18 -5.59
CA THR A 170 -27.12 -19.88 -5.27
C THR A 170 -25.61 -19.96 -5.11
N GLY A 171 -25.07 -21.10 -4.65
CA GLY A 171 -23.64 -21.35 -4.71
C GLY A 171 -23.07 -21.25 -6.14
N ARG A 172 -23.82 -21.65 -7.18
CA ARG A 172 -23.40 -21.45 -8.58
C ARG A 172 -23.34 -19.97 -8.98
N ALA A 173 -24.36 -19.20 -8.62
CA ALA A 173 -24.41 -17.76 -8.92
C ALA A 173 -23.30 -16.99 -8.16
N PHE A 174 -23.06 -17.34 -6.90
CA PHE A 174 -22.00 -16.74 -6.10
C PHE A 174 -20.61 -17.13 -6.60
N PHE A 175 -20.42 -18.38 -7.00
CA PHE A 175 -19.15 -18.82 -7.59
C PHE A 175 -18.84 -18.05 -8.87
N THR A 176 -19.84 -17.82 -9.75
CA THR A 176 -19.63 -17.01 -10.96
C THR A 176 -19.32 -15.55 -10.62
N SER A 177 -20.02 -14.96 -9.64
CA SER A 177 -19.74 -13.58 -9.19
C SER A 177 -18.33 -13.46 -8.61
N ALA A 178 -17.94 -14.40 -7.74
CA ALA A 178 -16.62 -14.41 -7.13
C ALA A 178 -15.52 -14.63 -8.19
N LEU A 179 -15.77 -15.45 -9.21
CA LEU A 179 -14.83 -15.65 -10.31
C LEU A 179 -14.64 -14.38 -11.13
N THR A 180 -15.68 -13.57 -11.33
CA THR A 180 -15.53 -12.25 -11.97
C THR A 180 -14.69 -11.29 -11.13
N THR A 181 -14.87 -11.27 -9.81
CA THR A 181 -14.06 -10.46 -8.89
C THR A 181 -12.60 -10.92 -8.86
N LEU A 182 -12.38 -12.24 -8.78
CA LEU A 182 -11.05 -12.86 -8.90
C LEU A 182 -10.37 -12.47 -10.21
N GLY A 183 -11.09 -12.57 -11.33
CA GLY A 183 -10.58 -12.14 -12.63
C GLY A 183 -10.20 -10.65 -12.65
N GLY A 184 -11.03 -9.78 -12.08
CA GLY A 184 -10.77 -8.35 -12.01
C GLY A 184 -9.50 -7.99 -11.25
N PHE A 185 -9.26 -8.61 -10.09
CA PHE A 185 -8.02 -8.40 -9.33
C PHE A 185 -6.83 -9.15 -9.92
N ALA A 186 -7.05 -10.30 -10.56
CA ALA A 186 -5.99 -11.07 -11.19
C ALA A 186 -5.32 -10.31 -12.34
N VAL A 187 -6.05 -9.42 -13.03
CA VAL A 187 -5.47 -8.56 -14.07
C VAL A 187 -4.34 -7.67 -13.52
N LEU A 188 -4.40 -7.26 -12.26
CA LEU A 188 -3.35 -6.44 -11.64
C LEU A 188 -2.00 -7.17 -11.56
N MET A 189 -2.00 -8.51 -11.54
CA MET A 189 -0.77 -9.31 -11.55
C MET A 189 0.06 -9.12 -12.83
N PHE A 190 -0.52 -8.63 -13.92
CA PHE A 190 0.18 -8.32 -15.17
C PHE A 190 0.75 -6.89 -15.22
N SER A 191 0.63 -6.13 -14.13
CA SER A 191 1.18 -4.77 -14.06
C SER A 191 2.72 -4.78 -14.09
N SER A 192 3.31 -3.82 -14.79
CA SER A 192 4.75 -3.54 -14.75
C SER A 192 5.19 -2.87 -13.44
N LEU A 193 4.24 -2.38 -12.64
CA LEU A 193 4.48 -1.84 -11.31
C LEU A 193 4.44 -2.99 -10.29
N PRO A 194 5.58 -3.40 -9.68
CA PRO A 194 5.62 -4.52 -8.74
C PRO A 194 4.63 -4.36 -7.58
N LEU A 195 4.46 -3.12 -7.13
CA LEU A 195 3.51 -2.74 -6.09
C LEU A 195 2.06 -3.16 -6.41
N LEU A 196 1.63 -3.03 -7.67
CA LEU A 196 0.28 -3.41 -8.11
C LEU A 196 0.19 -4.92 -8.39
N ALA A 197 1.27 -5.52 -8.90
CA ALA A 197 1.32 -6.95 -9.17
C ALA A 197 1.20 -7.77 -7.87
N ASP A 198 1.98 -7.42 -6.85
CA ASP A 198 1.96 -8.07 -5.54
C ASP A 198 0.62 -7.88 -4.84
N PHE A 199 0.06 -6.66 -4.91
CA PHE A 199 -1.27 -6.38 -4.39
C PHE A 199 -2.35 -7.22 -5.09
N GLY A 200 -2.30 -7.30 -6.43
CA GLY A 200 -3.21 -8.12 -7.23
C GLY A 200 -3.18 -9.59 -6.82
N MET A 201 -1.98 -10.14 -6.61
CA MET A 201 -1.78 -11.51 -6.17
C MET A 201 -2.40 -11.75 -4.78
N VAL A 202 -2.06 -10.89 -3.80
CA VAL A 202 -2.58 -10.99 -2.42
C VAL A 202 -4.10 -10.92 -2.40
N VAL A 203 -4.70 -9.95 -3.10
CA VAL A 203 -6.15 -9.78 -3.10
C VAL A 203 -6.85 -10.96 -3.77
N THR A 204 -6.32 -11.46 -4.88
CA THR A 204 -6.88 -12.63 -5.57
C THR A 204 -6.90 -13.85 -4.65
N ILE A 205 -5.79 -14.10 -3.96
CA ILE A 205 -5.69 -15.19 -2.97
C ILE A 205 -6.70 -14.99 -1.84
N ASN A 206 -6.78 -13.77 -1.30
CA ASN A 206 -7.68 -13.39 -0.22
C ASN A 206 -9.16 -13.62 -0.56
N ILE A 207 -9.59 -13.22 -1.76
CA ILE A 207 -10.94 -13.46 -2.24
C ILE A 207 -11.20 -14.97 -2.40
N GLY A 208 -10.22 -15.72 -2.92
CA GLY A 208 -10.33 -17.18 -3.05
C GLY A 208 -10.52 -17.85 -1.69
N VAL A 209 -9.73 -17.47 -0.69
CA VAL A 209 -9.86 -17.96 0.69
C VAL A 209 -11.21 -17.56 1.30
N ALA A 210 -11.66 -16.30 1.11
CA ALA A 210 -12.94 -15.81 1.59
C ALA A 210 -14.13 -16.59 0.99
N LEU A 211 -14.08 -16.87 -0.31
CA LEU A 211 -15.07 -17.66 -1.02
C LEU A 211 -15.13 -19.10 -0.50
N LEU A 212 -13.97 -19.75 -0.37
CA LEU A 212 -13.89 -21.12 0.15
C LEU A 212 -14.38 -21.18 1.60
N ALA A 213 -13.98 -20.23 2.44
CA ALA A 213 -14.46 -20.16 3.82
C ALA A 213 -15.98 -20.02 3.87
N ALA A 214 -16.58 -19.13 3.08
CA ALA A 214 -18.03 -18.97 3.04
C ALA A 214 -18.74 -20.23 2.53
N LEU A 215 -18.33 -20.77 1.36
CA LEU A 215 -19.02 -21.90 0.74
C LEU A 215 -18.86 -23.22 1.50
N VAL A 216 -17.73 -23.43 2.18
CA VAL A 216 -17.47 -24.67 2.93
C VAL A 216 -18.02 -24.58 4.35
N VAL A 217 -17.90 -23.44 5.02
CA VAL A 217 -18.24 -23.31 6.45
C VAL A 217 -19.71 -22.96 6.65
N VAL A 218 -20.28 -22.06 5.84
CA VAL A 218 -21.64 -21.56 6.08
C VAL A 218 -22.71 -22.66 5.96
N PRO A 219 -22.74 -23.52 4.92
CA PRO A 219 -23.81 -24.52 4.78
C PRO A 219 -23.94 -25.49 5.98
N PRO A 220 -22.88 -26.17 6.46
CA PRO A 220 -23.00 -27.04 7.63
C PRO A 220 -23.27 -26.25 8.91
N LEU A 221 -22.71 -25.05 9.05
CA LEU A 221 -22.86 -24.22 10.23
C LEU A 221 -24.31 -23.74 10.40
N ILE A 222 -24.94 -23.24 9.32
CA ILE A 222 -26.31 -22.76 9.36
C ILE A 222 -27.30 -23.92 9.53
N LYS A 223 -27.04 -25.05 8.87
CA LYS A 223 -27.83 -26.27 9.00
C LYS A 223 -27.87 -26.74 10.46
N GLU A 224 -26.71 -26.88 11.08
CA GLU A 224 -26.61 -27.34 12.47
C GLU A 224 -27.23 -26.33 13.45
N ALA A 225 -27.01 -25.04 13.22
CA ALA A 225 -27.62 -24.00 14.04
C ALA A 225 -29.16 -24.00 13.94
N ASP A 226 -29.71 -24.28 12.76
CA ASP A 226 -31.15 -24.40 12.57
C ASP A 226 -31.74 -25.67 13.19
N HIS A 227 -31.09 -26.84 13.05
CA HIS A 227 -31.51 -28.08 13.73
C HIS A 227 -31.55 -27.91 15.25
N ARG A 228 -30.61 -27.14 15.81
CA ARG A 228 -30.59 -26.81 17.25
C ARG A 228 -31.61 -25.75 17.66
N GLY A 229 -32.39 -25.21 16.72
CA GLY A 229 -33.38 -24.16 16.96
C GLY A 229 -32.77 -22.81 17.34
N LEU A 230 -31.49 -22.59 17.02
CA LEU A 230 -30.75 -21.38 17.43
C LEU A 230 -31.12 -20.16 16.58
N LEU A 231 -31.65 -20.37 15.38
CA LEU A 231 -31.83 -19.31 14.40
C LEU A 231 -33.23 -18.68 14.43
N ALA A 232 -34.26 -19.33 14.98
CA ALA A 232 -35.65 -18.83 14.95
C ALA A 232 -36.08 -18.42 13.52
N MET A 233 -35.83 -19.29 12.54
CA MET A 233 -36.14 -19.06 11.11
C MET A 233 -37.60 -19.38 10.74
N ASP A 234 -38.41 -19.80 11.70
CA ASP A 234 -39.73 -20.37 11.47
C ASP A 234 -40.82 -19.44 12.02
N GLU A 235 -41.56 -18.76 11.14
CA GLU A 235 -42.69 -17.89 11.52
C GLU A 235 -43.84 -18.66 12.20
N ARG A 236 -43.86 -20.01 12.13
CA ARG A 236 -44.94 -20.82 12.73
C ARG A 236 -44.80 -21.16 14.22
N ARG A 237 -43.74 -20.71 14.91
CA ARG A 237 -43.55 -20.99 16.35
C ARG A 237 -43.30 -19.74 17.19
N LEU A 238 -44.21 -18.77 17.09
CA LEU A 238 -44.21 -17.54 17.88
C LEU A 238 -44.87 -17.66 19.26
N VAL A 239 -45.18 -18.87 19.74
CA VAL A 239 -45.73 -19.07 21.08
C VAL A 239 -44.98 -20.20 21.78
N VAL A 240 -44.59 -19.94 23.03
CA VAL A 240 -43.89 -20.82 24.00
C VAL A 240 -42.36 -20.65 24.08
N SER A 241 -41.98 -19.48 24.61
CA SER A 241 -41.21 -19.30 25.84
C SER A 241 -39.92 -20.10 26.09
N VAL A 242 -38.85 -19.33 26.36
CA VAL A 242 -37.92 -19.53 27.49
C VAL A 242 -37.20 -20.89 27.52
N ARG A 243 -36.07 -21.00 26.79
CA ARG A 243 -35.02 -21.98 27.15
C ARG A 243 -33.61 -21.40 27.01
N ARG A 244 -33.42 -20.33 27.79
CA ARG A 244 -32.25 -19.46 27.98
C ARG A 244 -31.02 -20.12 28.64
N ARG A 245 -30.81 -21.45 28.59
CA ARG A 245 -29.72 -22.09 29.37
C ARG A 245 -28.80 -23.08 28.65
N VAL A 246 -29.14 -23.57 27.46
CA VAL A 246 -28.25 -24.51 26.72
C VAL A 246 -27.39 -23.79 25.68
N VAL A 247 -27.81 -22.60 25.26
CA VAL A 247 -27.11 -21.74 24.28
C VAL A 247 -25.82 -21.12 24.85
N SER A 248 -25.68 -21.03 26.17
CA SER A 248 -24.52 -20.38 26.79
C SER A 248 -23.24 -21.22 26.77
N LEU A 249 -23.31 -22.56 26.71
CA LEU A 249 -22.10 -23.39 26.82
C LEU A 249 -21.43 -23.67 25.47
N ALA A 250 -22.19 -23.98 24.43
CA ALA A 250 -21.64 -24.15 23.08
C ALA A 250 -21.26 -22.79 22.44
N GLY A 251 -22.07 -21.76 22.69
CA GLY A 251 -21.76 -20.38 22.30
C GLY A 251 -20.53 -19.84 23.04
N ALA A 252 -20.39 -20.11 24.35
CA ALA A 252 -19.18 -19.73 25.11
C ALA A 252 -17.95 -20.57 24.78
N ALA A 253 -18.10 -21.82 24.31
CA ALA A 253 -16.97 -22.62 23.83
C ALA A 253 -16.44 -22.09 22.49
N VAL A 254 -17.32 -21.70 21.56
CA VAL A 254 -16.92 -21.09 20.29
C VAL A 254 -16.43 -19.65 20.49
N LEU A 255 -17.12 -18.82 21.30
CA LEU A 255 -16.61 -17.51 21.76
C LEU A 255 -15.34 -17.65 22.59
N GLY A 256 -15.13 -18.78 23.27
CA GLY A 256 -13.96 -19.07 24.07
C GLY A 256 -12.77 -19.45 23.20
N VAL A 257 -12.96 -20.29 22.17
CA VAL A 257 -11.89 -20.63 21.22
C VAL A 257 -11.59 -19.44 20.30
N VAL A 258 -12.61 -18.77 19.77
CA VAL A 258 -12.46 -17.54 18.99
C VAL A 258 -11.89 -16.40 19.84
N GLY A 259 -12.34 -16.29 21.08
CA GLY A 259 -11.85 -15.32 22.05
C GLY A 259 -10.42 -15.63 22.49
N VAL A 260 -10.04 -16.88 22.70
CA VAL A 260 -8.66 -17.29 23.00
C VAL A 260 -7.76 -17.07 21.80
N VAL A 261 -8.23 -17.35 20.57
CA VAL A 261 -7.47 -17.06 19.34
C VAL A 261 -7.38 -15.56 19.10
N MET A 262 -8.45 -14.80 19.32
CA MET A 262 -8.45 -13.32 19.24
C MET A 262 -7.57 -12.72 20.31
N VAL A 263 -7.65 -13.17 21.56
CA VAL A 263 -6.84 -12.68 22.68
C VAL A 263 -5.40 -13.12 22.50
N PHE A 264 -5.11 -14.33 22.04
CA PHE A 264 -3.74 -14.76 21.75
C PHE A 264 -3.12 -13.93 20.61
N ASN A 265 -3.87 -13.65 19.54
CA ASN A 265 -3.41 -12.77 18.46
C ASN A 265 -3.37 -11.30 18.87
N ALA A 266 -4.34 -10.80 19.64
CA ALA A 266 -4.40 -9.43 20.12
C ALA A 266 -3.37 -9.15 21.22
N VAL A 267 -3.05 -10.12 22.08
CA VAL A 267 -1.97 -10.07 23.08
C VAL A 267 -0.62 -10.12 22.38
N ARG A 268 -0.42 -10.97 21.36
CA ARG A 268 0.76 -10.89 20.49
C ARG A 268 0.91 -9.52 19.82
N VAL A 269 -0.18 -8.95 19.31
CA VAL A 269 -0.21 -7.62 18.68
C VAL A 269 0.03 -6.49 19.68
N THR A 270 -0.59 -6.52 20.87
CA THR A 270 -0.41 -5.48 21.90
C THR A 270 0.93 -5.58 22.61
N THR A 271 1.51 -6.77 22.79
CA THR A 271 2.88 -6.91 23.33
C THR A 271 3.94 -6.41 22.35
N LEU A 272 3.70 -6.50 21.04
CA LEU A 272 4.56 -5.89 20.01
C LEU A 272 4.33 -4.37 19.94
N ALA A 273 3.08 -3.90 19.95
CA ALA A 273 2.76 -2.47 19.91
C ALA A 273 3.15 -1.71 21.21
N THR A 274 3.10 -2.35 22.38
CA THR A 274 3.56 -1.73 23.64
C THR A 274 5.08 -1.77 23.80
N ALA A 275 5.77 -2.70 23.13
CA ALA A 275 7.23 -2.64 22.98
C ALA A 275 7.62 -1.39 22.17
N GLU A 276 6.90 -1.09 21.07
CA GLU A 276 7.11 0.10 20.23
C GLU A 276 6.63 1.43 20.87
N ALA A 277 5.55 1.40 21.67
CA ALA A 277 5.04 2.57 22.38
C ALA A 277 5.97 3.02 23.53
N ARG A 278 6.71 2.09 24.16
CA ARG A 278 7.75 2.45 25.15
C ARG A 278 8.99 3.05 24.52
N THR A 279 9.34 2.68 23.29
CA THR A 279 10.43 3.30 22.55
C THR A 279 10.07 4.69 22.01
N THR A 280 8.82 4.92 21.62
CA THR A 280 8.36 6.24 21.11
C THR A 280 8.04 7.24 22.22
N ALA A 281 7.48 6.81 23.36
CA ALA A 281 7.24 7.70 24.50
C ALA A 281 8.53 8.21 25.18
N ALA A 282 9.66 7.53 24.97
CA ALA A 282 10.97 8.00 25.42
C ALA A 282 11.62 8.99 24.44
N ALA A 283 11.10 9.14 23.21
CA ALA A 283 11.77 9.86 22.13
C ALA A 283 11.18 11.24 21.78
N GLU A 284 9.98 11.61 22.25
CA GLU A 284 9.34 12.86 21.83
C GLU A 284 9.04 13.80 23.02
N ALA A 285 9.98 14.68 23.33
CA ALA A 285 9.68 15.97 23.95
C ALA A 285 9.28 16.98 22.85
N PRO A 286 8.36 17.91 23.09
CA PRO A 286 7.80 18.75 22.04
C PRO A 286 8.83 19.78 21.56
N ALA A 287 9.49 19.51 20.45
CA ALA A 287 10.27 20.50 19.74
C ALA A 287 9.32 21.37 18.89
N THR A 288 9.26 22.65 19.23
CA THR A 288 8.67 23.71 18.39
C THR A 288 9.23 23.62 16.98
N ILE A 289 8.36 23.34 16.01
CA ILE A 289 8.68 23.27 14.58
C ILE A 289 9.09 24.67 14.09
N PRO A 290 10.34 24.92 13.68
CA PRO A 290 10.67 26.07 12.85
C PRO A 290 10.15 25.83 11.42
N PRO A 291 9.85 26.88 10.64
CA PRO A 291 9.34 26.73 9.29
C PRO A 291 10.32 25.88 8.45
N SER A 292 9.81 24.79 7.90
CA SER A 292 10.54 23.89 7.02
C SER A 292 10.99 24.65 5.77
N THR A 293 12.26 25.07 5.73
CA THR A 293 12.94 25.35 4.47
C THR A 293 13.34 24.02 3.86
N THR A 294 12.35 23.30 3.31
CA THR A 294 12.61 22.21 2.36
C THR A 294 13.06 22.87 1.07
N VAL A 295 14.35 23.16 0.98
CA VAL A 295 14.99 23.40 -0.33
C VAL A 295 15.23 22.01 -0.89
N ALA A 296 14.42 21.62 -1.89
CA ALA A 296 14.82 20.56 -2.80
C ALA A 296 16.24 20.86 -3.29
N PRO A 297 17.11 19.89 -3.60
CA PRO A 297 18.39 20.20 -4.20
C PRO A 297 18.12 20.72 -5.62
N THR A 298 17.78 22.00 -5.73
CA THR A 298 18.12 22.76 -6.91
C THR A 298 19.61 22.93 -6.78
N THR A 299 20.37 22.20 -7.61
CA THR A 299 21.73 22.58 -7.93
C THR A 299 21.63 23.98 -8.53
N SER A 300 21.63 25.00 -7.67
CA SER A 300 21.78 26.38 -8.10
C SER A 300 23.20 26.47 -8.65
N LEU A 301 23.34 26.32 -9.96
CA LEU A 301 24.53 26.82 -10.63
C LEU A 301 24.70 28.28 -10.19
N ALA A 302 25.94 28.69 -9.92
CA ALA A 302 26.24 30.11 -9.78
C ALA A 302 25.72 30.85 -11.04
N PRO A 303 25.35 32.13 -10.97
CA PRO A 303 24.61 32.83 -12.04
C PRO A 303 25.25 32.83 -13.44
N ASP A 304 26.48 32.34 -13.60
CA ASP A 304 27.23 32.25 -14.86
C ASP A 304 28.00 30.92 -15.02
N ALA A 305 27.73 29.90 -14.20
CA ALA A 305 28.39 28.61 -14.35
C ALA A 305 27.71 27.79 -15.46
N THR A 306 28.48 27.30 -16.44
CA THR A 306 28.01 26.32 -17.42
C THR A 306 28.22 24.91 -16.90
N LEU A 307 27.33 23.99 -17.25
CA LEU A 307 27.52 22.57 -17.01
C LEU A 307 28.74 22.07 -17.82
N PRO A 308 29.54 21.13 -17.27
CA PRO A 308 30.68 20.57 -17.99
C PRO A 308 30.20 19.78 -19.23
N PRO A 309 30.98 19.76 -20.33
CA PRO A 309 30.63 19.00 -21.51
C PRO A 309 30.56 17.49 -21.19
N GLY A 310 29.57 16.82 -21.78
CA GLY A 310 29.39 15.39 -21.68
C GLY A 310 30.34 14.60 -22.59
N PRO A 311 30.30 13.25 -22.57
CA PRO A 311 31.03 12.43 -23.53
C PRO A 311 30.54 12.76 -24.96
N ALA A 312 31.44 12.88 -25.94
CA ALA A 312 31.14 13.22 -27.33
C ALA A 312 30.42 12.09 -28.12
N GLU A 313 29.57 11.32 -27.45
CA GLU A 313 28.81 10.20 -27.98
C GLU A 313 27.32 10.55 -28.03
N ARG A 314 26.67 10.23 -29.15
CA ARG A 314 25.24 10.48 -29.35
C ARG A 314 24.37 9.75 -28.31
N PRO A 315 23.32 10.39 -27.74
CA PRO A 315 22.35 9.73 -26.87
C PRO A 315 21.56 8.64 -27.58
N SER A 316 21.26 7.55 -26.85
CA SER A 316 20.44 6.43 -27.34
C SER A 316 18.93 6.69 -27.32
N GLY A 317 18.47 7.81 -26.75
CA GLY A 317 17.07 8.24 -26.73
C GLY A 317 16.64 8.90 -28.04
N LEU A 318 15.36 8.78 -28.39
CA LEU A 318 14.82 9.32 -29.64
C LEU A 318 14.81 10.85 -29.61
N ILE A 319 14.33 11.44 -28.51
CA ILE A 319 14.20 12.91 -28.39
C ILE A 319 15.55 13.53 -28.11
N GLY A 320 16.29 12.98 -27.13
CA GLY A 320 17.65 13.43 -26.83
C GLY A 320 18.60 13.27 -28.02
N GLY A 321 18.46 12.19 -28.78
CA GLY A 321 19.28 11.93 -29.97
C GLY A 321 18.97 12.85 -31.15
N VAL A 322 17.70 13.23 -31.37
CA VAL A 322 17.32 14.20 -32.41
C VAL A 322 17.74 15.62 -32.02
N PHE A 323 17.57 15.99 -30.75
CA PHE A 323 18.01 17.28 -30.24
C PHE A 323 19.53 17.43 -30.34
N TYR A 324 20.29 16.39 -29.97
CA TYR A 324 21.72 16.30 -30.18
C TYR A 324 22.13 16.49 -31.65
N ASP A 325 21.52 15.74 -32.58
CA ASP A 325 21.81 15.85 -34.01
C ASP A 325 21.53 17.27 -34.55
N THR A 326 20.49 17.92 -34.03
CA THR A 326 20.11 19.30 -34.42
C THR A 326 21.17 20.31 -33.99
N LEU A 327 21.64 20.20 -32.74
CA LEU A 327 22.69 21.10 -32.20
C LEU A 327 24.03 20.90 -32.93
N VAL A 328 24.45 19.64 -33.15
CA VAL A 328 25.67 19.34 -33.91
C VAL A 328 25.55 19.81 -35.37
N GLY A 329 24.35 19.71 -35.96
CA GLY A 329 24.07 20.17 -37.32
C GLY A 329 24.29 21.68 -37.56
N VAL A 330 24.18 22.50 -36.51
CA VAL A 330 24.49 23.95 -36.55
C VAL A 330 25.88 24.30 -36.01
N GLY A 331 26.75 23.30 -35.82
CA GLY A 331 28.15 23.49 -35.44
C GLY A 331 28.39 23.61 -33.93
N VAL A 332 27.47 23.14 -33.07
CA VAL A 332 27.73 23.01 -31.63
C VAL A 332 28.69 21.84 -31.37
N ASP A 333 29.63 22.02 -30.43
CA ASP A 333 30.56 20.96 -30.03
C ASP A 333 29.80 19.71 -29.54
N PRO A 334 30.18 18.49 -29.96
CA PRO A 334 29.53 17.25 -29.55
C PRO A 334 29.39 17.06 -28.04
N GLY A 335 30.37 17.48 -27.23
CA GLY A 335 30.29 17.39 -25.77
C GLY A 335 29.28 18.37 -25.17
N VAL A 336 29.15 19.55 -25.77
CA VAL A 336 28.14 20.57 -25.38
C VAL A 336 26.73 20.13 -25.80
N ALA A 337 26.59 19.61 -27.01
CA ALA A 337 25.33 19.05 -27.51
C ALA A 337 24.87 17.86 -26.65
N ARG A 338 25.83 17.04 -26.18
CA ARG A 338 25.52 15.93 -25.27
C ARG A 338 25.00 16.43 -23.92
N CYS A 339 25.69 17.41 -23.34
CA CYS A 339 25.27 18.04 -22.09
C CYS A 339 23.82 18.55 -22.19
N ALA A 340 23.50 19.28 -23.27
CA ALA A 340 22.16 19.86 -23.45
C ALA A 340 21.06 18.78 -23.55
N ALA A 341 21.36 17.66 -24.23
CA ALA A 341 20.42 16.54 -24.32
C ALA A 341 20.20 15.81 -22.99
N ASP A 342 21.26 15.62 -22.20
CA ASP A 342 21.15 14.97 -20.88
C ASP A 342 20.46 15.90 -19.86
N ASP A 343 20.71 17.23 -19.89
CA ASP A 343 20.06 18.21 -19.00
C ASP A 343 18.56 18.33 -19.29
N LEU A 344 18.17 18.32 -20.57
CA LEU A 344 16.76 18.30 -20.98
C LEU A 344 16.03 17.07 -20.44
N LEU A 345 16.64 15.88 -20.55
CA LEU A 345 16.03 14.62 -20.10
C LEU A 345 16.12 14.40 -18.58
N ALA A 346 17.02 15.12 -17.90
CA ALA A 346 17.07 15.16 -16.44
C ALA A 346 15.96 16.04 -15.85
N THR A 347 15.54 17.09 -16.57
CA THR A 347 14.50 18.01 -16.12
C THR A 347 13.10 17.62 -16.60
N THR A 348 12.97 17.02 -17.78
CA THR A 348 11.69 16.65 -18.38
C THR A 348 11.76 15.27 -19.04
N SER A 349 10.83 14.37 -18.71
CA SER A 349 10.84 13.02 -19.28
C SER A 349 10.45 13.02 -20.78
N GLU A 350 10.92 12.02 -21.55
CA GLU A 350 10.56 11.90 -22.98
C GLU A 350 9.03 11.77 -23.18
N ALA A 351 8.33 11.11 -22.26
CA ALA A 351 6.87 10.96 -22.30
C ALA A 351 6.15 12.30 -22.12
N ASP A 352 6.68 13.16 -21.24
CA ASP A 352 6.11 14.49 -20.98
C ASP A 352 6.38 15.44 -22.16
N LEU A 353 7.57 15.38 -22.77
CA LEU A 353 7.89 16.16 -23.98
C LEU A 353 6.98 15.79 -25.17
N LEU A 354 6.67 14.50 -25.32
CA LEU A 354 5.70 14.03 -26.34
C LEU A 354 4.29 14.50 -26.04
N ALA A 355 3.87 14.45 -24.76
CA ALA A 355 2.56 14.94 -24.33
C ALA A 355 2.42 16.46 -24.53
N MET A 356 3.51 17.21 -24.37
CA MET A 356 3.57 18.66 -24.63
C MET A 356 3.69 19.00 -26.13
N GLY A 357 3.72 18.01 -27.02
CA GLY A 357 3.70 18.27 -28.47
C GLY A 357 5.05 18.68 -29.05
N ILE A 358 6.18 18.18 -28.54
CA ILE A 358 7.51 18.46 -29.10
C ILE A 358 7.65 18.14 -30.61
N ALA A 359 6.82 17.22 -31.10
CA ALA A 359 6.76 16.78 -32.49
C ALA A 359 5.71 17.51 -33.36
N THR A 360 4.98 18.50 -32.82
CA THR A 360 4.03 19.29 -33.61
C THR A 360 4.72 20.44 -34.33
N THR A 361 4.22 20.80 -35.53
CA THR A 361 4.68 21.95 -36.30
C THR A 361 3.49 22.89 -36.57
N PRO A 362 3.45 24.12 -36.00
CA PRO A 362 4.48 24.72 -35.14
C PRO A 362 4.57 24.07 -33.75
N ARG A 363 5.76 24.12 -33.14
CA ARG A 363 6.00 23.62 -31.79
C ARG A 363 5.42 24.61 -30.76
N PRO A 364 4.89 24.15 -29.61
CA PRO A 364 4.44 25.05 -28.57
C PRO A 364 5.60 25.85 -27.94
N PRO A 365 5.41 27.14 -27.62
CA PRO A 365 6.47 28.02 -27.14
C PRO A 365 7.05 27.59 -25.79
N GLU A 366 6.27 26.86 -24.98
CA GLU A 366 6.73 26.29 -23.71
C GLU A 366 7.81 25.21 -23.92
N VAL A 367 7.73 24.45 -25.01
CA VAL A 367 8.72 23.42 -25.33
C VAL A 367 9.99 24.04 -25.90
N ASP A 368 9.87 25.10 -26.71
CA ASP A 368 11.04 25.85 -27.21
C ASP A 368 11.81 26.54 -26.07
N ALA A 369 11.10 27.03 -25.04
CA ALA A 369 11.73 27.57 -23.84
C ALA A 369 12.55 26.51 -23.07
N LEU A 370 12.05 25.28 -22.97
CA LEU A 370 12.77 24.18 -22.32
C LEU A 370 14.02 23.74 -23.10
N LEU A 371 13.91 23.66 -24.43
CA LEU A 371 15.03 23.31 -25.30
C LEU A 371 16.14 24.39 -25.27
N SER A 372 15.75 25.66 -25.31
CA SER A 372 16.70 26.77 -25.24
C SER A 372 17.36 26.91 -23.87
N ASP A 373 16.63 26.74 -22.77
CA ASP A 373 17.19 26.78 -21.41
C ASP A 373 18.21 25.66 -21.17
N ALA A 374 17.90 24.42 -21.59
CA ALA A 374 18.84 23.29 -21.48
C ALA A 374 20.12 23.52 -22.32
N ALA A 375 19.98 24.11 -23.52
CA ALA A 375 21.13 24.43 -24.38
C ALA A 375 22.02 25.54 -23.79
N LEU A 376 21.41 26.61 -23.27
CA LEU A 376 22.13 27.74 -22.69
C LEU A 376 22.93 27.34 -21.45
N ARG A 377 22.37 26.47 -20.58
CA ARG A 377 23.04 25.97 -19.38
C ARG A 377 24.30 25.13 -19.68
N CYS A 378 24.39 24.57 -20.87
CA CYS A 378 25.56 23.81 -21.34
C CYS A 378 26.53 24.66 -22.18
N GLY A 379 26.26 25.96 -22.39
CA GLY A 379 27.15 26.88 -23.09
C GLY A 379 26.88 27.03 -24.59
N VAL A 380 25.70 26.66 -25.09
CA VAL A 380 25.26 26.99 -26.45
C VAL A 380 24.97 28.49 -26.54
N THR A 381 25.39 29.16 -27.61
CA THR A 381 25.17 30.60 -27.77
C THR A 381 23.78 30.92 -28.33
N GLN A 382 23.26 32.12 -28.02
CA GLN A 382 21.98 32.59 -28.57
C GLN A 382 21.99 32.65 -30.11
N GLU A 383 23.12 33.00 -30.74
CA GLU A 383 23.27 33.01 -32.20
C GLU A 383 23.07 31.62 -32.83
N GLN A 384 23.54 30.57 -32.16
CA GLN A 384 23.35 29.18 -32.61
C GLN A 384 21.89 28.73 -32.44
N LEU A 385 21.20 29.18 -31.38
CA LEU A 385 19.79 28.89 -31.16
C LEU A 385 18.88 29.60 -32.17
N ASP A 386 19.19 30.86 -32.48
CA ASP A 386 18.47 31.63 -33.52
C ASP A 386 18.63 30.99 -34.91
N THR A 387 19.80 30.41 -35.19
CA THR A 387 20.05 29.66 -36.43
C THR A 387 19.20 28.39 -36.53
N ILE A 388 18.96 27.69 -35.42
CA ILE A 388 18.07 26.52 -35.37
C ILE A 388 16.62 26.96 -35.56
N ALA A 389 16.18 28.04 -34.91
CA ALA A 389 14.84 28.57 -35.03
C ALA A 389 14.51 29.08 -36.46
N ALA A 390 15.52 29.50 -37.22
CA ALA A 390 15.37 29.90 -38.62
C ALA A 390 15.35 28.71 -39.61
N ALA A 391 15.77 27.51 -39.17
CA ALA A 391 15.90 26.31 -40.00
C ALA A 391 14.76 25.29 -39.84
N GLY A 392 13.96 25.40 -38.77
CA GLY A 392 12.77 24.59 -38.48
C GLY A 392 11.46 25.33 -38.73
#